data_AF-A0A8W8JWL2-F1
#
_entry.id   AF-A0A8W8JWL2-F1
#
_cell.length_a   1.000
_cell.length_b   1.000
_cell.length_c   1.000
_cell.angle_alpha   90.00
_cell.angle_beta   90.00
_cell.angle_gamma   90.00
#
_symmetry.space_group_name_H-M   'P 1'
#
loop_
_entity.id
_entity.type
_entity.pdbx_description
1 polymer ?
#
loop_
_entity_poly.entity_id
_entity_poly.type
_entity_poly.pdbx_seq_one_letter_code
_entity_poly.pdbx_strand_id
1 'polypeptide(L)'
;YTSHHNMWTKPNWKYSTKFPLESIPLVWDKCYQAYTEKATQTGIKGKEDNLINSSDAFVFHSPYCKLVQKSFARIFLNDFLQEPSPDFSGRYAGLESLRNLKLEESYFDRDAEKALMAASNSLFTLKTKPSLLLANQVGNMYTPSVYGGLASYLLSASPSELVGHRIVLFSYGSGLASAMFSIKITKDLGPKLNKLLENLSNISKNLQNRVKVSPEEFDKTMKLREETHNRAPYTPVGSTEGLFPGTWFLTEVDSMHRRKYDRVPLVQIPNGNLQQTGDVK
;
A
#
# COMPACT_ATOMS: atom_id res chain seq x y z
N TYR A 1 29.17 22.81 -9.08
CA TYR A 1 28.61 21.50 -9.49
C TYR A 1 27.27 21.28 -8.79
N THR A 2 26.21 21.89 -9.29
CA THR A 2 24.83 21.68 -8.83
C THR A 2 24.27 20.44 -9.52
N SER A 3 24.40 19.27 -8.90
CA SER A 3 23.74 18.06 -9.38
C SER A 3 22.22 18.27 -9.34
N HIS A 4 21.60 18.30 -10.51
CA HIS A 4 20.16 18.23 -10.66
C HIS A 4 19.71 16.82 -10.27
N HIS A 5 19.37 16.65 -9.00
CA HIS A 5 18.92 15.39 -8.41
C HIS A 5 17.50 15.08 -8.89
N ASN A 6 17.38 14.29 -9.94
CA ASN A 6 16.10 13.87 -10.53
C ASN A 6 15.42 12.77 -9.70
N MET A 7 14.85 13.11 -8.54
CA MET A 7 13.90 12.24 -7.81
C MET A 7 12.54 12.20 -8.52
N TRP A 8 11.62 11.25 -8.20
CA TRP A 8 10.18 11.40 -8.54
C TRP A 8 9.68 12.65 -7.80
N THR A 9 9.85 13.76 -8.47
CA THR A 9 9.38 15.08 -8.15
C THR A 9 8.53 15.49 -9.34
N LYS A 10 7.65 16.48 -9.19
CA LYS A 10 6.87 17.02 -10.30
C LYS A 10 7.40 18.40 -10.70
N PRO A 11 8.68 18.55 -11.14
CA PRO A 11 9.20 19.86 -11.53
C PRO A 11 8.52 20.38 -12.80
N ASN A 12 8.06 19.48 -13.68
CA ASN A 12 7.38 19.80 -14.96
C ASN A 12 6.15 18.92 -15.22
N TRP A 13 5.44 18.45 -14.19
CA TRP A 13 4.31 17.51 -14.30
C TRP A 13 4.59 16.15 -14.99
N LYS A 14 5.82 15.92 -15.46
CA LYS A 14 6.33 14.66 -15.99
C LYS A 14 7.23 13.98 -14.99
N TYR A 15 7.17 12.65 -14.95
CA TYR A 15 7.92 11.83 -14.01
C TYR A 15 9.29 11.43 -14.57
N SER A 16 10.35 11.59 -13.78
CA SER A 16 11.64 10.94 -14.03
C SER A 16 11.56 9.49 -13.52
N THR A 17 11.70 8.51 -14.41
CA THR A 17 11.49 7.09 -14.10
C THR A 17 12.76 6.32 -13.72
N LYS A 18 13.97 6.88 -13.96
CA LYS A 18 15.24 6.15 -13.79
C LYS A 18 15.74 6.07 -12.34
N PHE A 19 15.91 7.22 -11.68
CA PHE A 19 16.45 7.32 -10.31
C PHE A 19 15.63 6.75 -9.14
N PRO A 20 14.29 6.77 -9.15
CA PRO A 20 13.54 6.47 -7.94
C PRO A 20 13.46 5.01 -7.55
N LEU A 21 13.68 4.08 -8.49
CA LEU A 21 13.83 2.67 -8.14
C LEU A 21 15.14 2.41 -7.38
N GLU A 22 16.15 3.26 -7.59
CA GLU A 22 17.48 3.12 -6.98
C GLU A 22 17.49 3.50 -5.49
N SER A 23 16.68 4.49 -5.10
CA SER A 23 16.56 4.92 -3.71
C SER A 23 15.65 4.03 -2.86
N ILE A 24 14.73 3.27 -3.48
CA ILE A 24 13.73 2.49 -2.73
C ILE A 24 14.40 1.44 -1.84
N PRO A 25 15.27 0.53 -2.34
CA PRO A 25 15.95 -0.46 -1.50
C PRO A 25 16.76 0.15 -0.35
N LEU A 26 17.47 1.25 -0.59
CA LEU A 26 18.23 1.97 0.43
C LEU A 26 17.33 2.51 1.54
N VAL A 27 16.21 3.14 1.17
CA VAL A 27 15.26 3.72 2.12
C VAL A 27 14.54 2.63 2.91
N TRP A 28 14.26 1.51 2.26
CA TRP A 28 13.78 0.28 2.90
C TRP A 28 14.71 -0.17 4.01
N ASP A 29 15.99 -0.39 3.68
CA ASP A 29 16.99 -0.89 4.62
C ASP A 29 17.13 0.05 5.81
N LYS A 30 17.24 1.36 5.58
CA LYS A 30 17.37 2.35 6.65
C LYS A 30 16.15 2.39 7.57
N CYS A 31 14.94 2.38 7.01
CA CYS A 31 13.72 2.38 7.84
C CYS A 31 13.57 1.07 8.61
N TYR A 32 13.89 -0.06 7.97
CA TYR A 32 13.87 -1.36 8.61
C TYR A 32 14.85 -1.42 9.78
N GLN A 33 16.12 -1.06 9.58
CA GLN A 33 17.15 -1.06 10.63
C GLN A 33 16.73 -0.16 11.81
N ALA A 34 16.32 1.08 11.53
CA ALA A 34 15.90 2.03 12.56
C ALA A 34 14.65 1.55 13.34
N TYR A 35 13.70 0.90 12.65
CA TYR A 35 12.53 0.31 13.31
C TYR A 35 12.92 -0.91 14.15
N THR A 36 13.76 -1.80 13.62
CA THR A 36 14.22 -3.02 14.29
C THR A 36 15.00 -2.71 15.57
N GLU A 37 15.89 -1.72 15.55
CA GLU A 37 16.59 -1.25 16.76
C GLU A 37 15.59 -0.79 17.84
N LYS A 38 14.61 0.04 17.47
CA LYS A 38 13.57 0.50 18.39
C LYS A 38 12.67 -0.63 18.87
N ALA A 39 12.34 -1.59 18.00
CA ALA A 39 11.54 -2.75 18.33
C ALA A 39 12.25 -3.64 19.37
N THR A 40 13.57 -3.78 19.27
CA THR A 40 14.38 -4.47 20.28
C THR A 40 14.42 -3.70 21.60
N GLN A 41 14.66 -2.38 21.56
CA GLN A 41 14.70 -1.54 22.77
C GLN A 41 13.37 -1.52 23.53
N THR A 42 12.25 -1.61 22.82
CA THR A 42 10.89 -1.57 23.39
C THR A 42 10.31 -2.95 23.70
N GLY A 43 11.07 -4.03 23.48
CA GLY A 43 10.63 -5.41 23.74
C GLY A 43 9.58 -5.93 22.77
N ILE A 44 9.37 -5.27 21.62
CA ILE A 44 8.52 -5.76 20.53
C ILE A 44 9.16 -6.98 19.86
N LYS A 45 10.49 -6.94 19.70
CA LYS A 45 11.32 -7.95 19.06
C LYS A 45 12.38 -8.41 20.07
N GLY A 46 12.62 -9.71 20.20
CA GLY A 46 13.75 -10.22 20.98
C GLY A 46 15.10 -9.77 20.39
N LYS A 47 16.16 -9.71 21.21
CA LYS A 47 17.51 -9.32 20.73
C LYS A 47 18.02 -10.24 19.62
N GLU A 48 17.75 -11.54 19.75
CA GLU A 48 18.17 -12.60 18.83
C GLU A 48 17.03 -13.05 17.90
N ASP A 49 15.85 -12.42 17.98
CA ASP A 49 14.73 -12.79 17.13
C ASP A 49 14.80 -12.08 15.77
N ASN A 50 13.97 -12.49 14.82
CA ASN A 50 13.78 -11.83 13.53
C ASN A 50 12.54 -10.94 13.56
N LEU A 51 12.55 -9.85 12.77
CA LEU A 51 11.36 -9.00 12.73
C LEU A 51 10.17 -9.75 12.08
N ILE A 52 10.45 -10.59 11.09
CA ILE A 52 9.43 -11.43 10.43
C ILE A 52 8.74 -12.37 11.42
N ASN A 53 9.47 -12.88 12.42
CA ASN A 53 8.92 -13.81 13.42
C ASN A 53 8.09 -13.07 14.48
N SER A 54 8.49 -11.85 14.86
CA SER A 54 7.82 -11.02 15.88
C SER A 54 6.65 -10.17 15.35
N SER A 55 6.26 -10.36 14.08
CA SER A 55 5.19 -9.62 13.42
C SER A 55 4.27 -10.54 12.63
N ASP A 56 2.96 -10.32 12.71
CA ASP A 56 1.95 -11.16 12.05
C ASP A 56 1.72 -10.75 10.59
N ALA A 57 1.93 -9.48 10.27
CA ALA A 57 1.80 -8.97 8.92
C ALA A 57 2.72 -7.80 8.59
N PHE A 58 2.97 -7.65 7.28
CA PHE A 58 3.70 -6.54 6.71
C PHE A 58 2.86 -5.90 5.61
N VAL A 59 2.65 -4.59 5.72
CA VAL A 59 1.85 -3.78 4.82
C VAL A 59 2.73 -2.69 4.21
N PHE A 60 2.63 -2.52 2.89
CA PHE A 60 3.55 -1.72 2.11
C PHE A 60 2.79 -0.64 1.35
N HIS A 61 3.39 0.54 1.18
CA HIS A 61 3.01 1.39 0.06
C HIS A 61 3.10 0.58 -1.24
N SER A 62 1.99 0.50 -1.97
CA SER A 62 1.78 -0.46 -3.05
C SER A 62 1.52 0.24 -4.39
N PRO A 63 2.56 0.72 -5.09
CA PRO A 63 2.39 1.27 -6.44
C PRO A 63 2.02 0.18 -7.46
N TYR A 64 2.50 -1.04 -7.24
CA TYR A 64 2.07 -2.25 -7.93
C TYR A 64 2.50 -3.49 -7.12
N CYS A 65 1.73 -4.57 -7.18
CA CYS A 65 1.90 -5.72 -6.28
C CYS A 65 3.26 -6.41 -6.41
N LYS A 66 3.90 -6.40 -7.60
CA LYS A 66 5.22 -7.01 -7.78
C LYS A 66 6.31 -6.30 -6.97
N LEU A 67 6.23 -4.97 -6.82
CA LEU A 67 7.17 -4.24 -5.97
C LEU A 67 7.01 -4.61 -4.50
N VAL A 68 5.78 -4.87 -4.05
CA VAL A 68 5.51 -5.29 -2.67
C VAL A 68 6.15 -6.66 -2.40
N GLN A 69 6.03 -7.60 -3.33
CA GLN A 69 6.70 -8.90 -3.22
C GLN A 69 8.23 -8.76 -3.12
N LYS A 70 8.83 -7.91 -3.95
CA LYS A 70 10.27 -7.58 -3.88
C LYS A 70 10.64 -6.93 -2.55
N SER A 71 9.79 -6.03 -2.05
CA SER A 71 10.03 -5.33 -0.79
C SER A 71 10.00 -6.29 0.40
N PHE A 72 9.08 -7.26 0.42
CA PHE A 72 9.08 -8.30 1.45
C PHE A 72 10.33 -9.20 1.36
N ALA A 73 10.76 -9.57 0.15
CA ALA A 73 12.03 -10.29 -0.04
C ALA A 73 13.25 -9.48 0.47
N ARG A 74 13.18 -8.14 0.41
CA ARG A 74 14.21 -7.26 0.99
C ARG A 74 14.23 -7.27 2.52
N ILE A 75 13.06 -7.32 3.16
CA ILE A 75 12.95 -7.53 4.62
C ILE A 75 13.55 -8.88 5.00
N PHE A 76 13.25 -9.91 4.23
CA PHE A 76 13.80 -11.25 4.42
C PHE A 76 15.33 -11.28 4.31
N LEU A 77 15.92 -10.55 3.36
CA LEU A 77 17.37 -10.37 3.27
C LEU A 77 17.95 -9.67 4.51
N ASN A 78 17.30 -8.62 5.01
CA ASN A 78 17.78 -7.90 6.19
C ASN A 78 17.79 -8.80 7.44
N ASP A 79 16.72 -9.58 7.66
CA ASP A 79 16.67 -10.59 8.74
C ASP A 79 17.79 -11.65 8.53
N PHE A 80 17.92 -12.20 7.32
CA PHE A 80 18.93 -13.20 6.97
C PHE A 80 20.37 -12.75 7.28
N LEU A 81 20.73 -11.51 6.92
CA LEU A 81 22.08 -10.99 7.15
C LEU A 81 22.38 -10.77 8.63
N GLN A 82 21.35 -10.49 9.44
CA GLN A 82 21.48 -10.27 10.89
C GLN A 82 21.40 -11.56 11.72
N GLU A 83 20.89 -12.65 11.15
CA GLU A 83 20.78 -13.94 11.81
C GLU A 83 22.17 -14.52 12.16
N PRO A 84 22.49 -14.77 13.45
CA PRO A 84 23.80 -15.30 13.83
C PRO A 84 24.05 -16.71 13.27
N SER A 85 23.02 -17.56 13.23
CA SER A 85 23.10 -18.94 12.75
C SER A 85 21.99 -19.25 11.73
N PRO A 86 22.13 -18.82 10.46
CA PRO A 86 21.13 -19.04 9.44
C PRO A 86 20.90 -20.53 9.15
N ASP A 87 19.63 -20.96 9.17
CA ASP A 87 19.23 -22.30 8.78
C ASP A 87 19.19 -22.45 7.24
N PHE A 88 20.31 -22.95 6.70
CA PHE A 88 20.47 -23.27 5.27
C PHE A 88 19.80 -24.58 4.85
N SER A 89 19.27 -25.38 5.78
CA SER A 89 18.49 -26.58 5.44
C SER A 89 16.99 -26.32 5.42
N GLY A 90 16.52 -25.27 6.10
CA GLY A 90 15.15 -24.81 6.09
C GLY A 90 14.98 -23.47 5.38
N ARG A 91 14.66 -22.42 6.13
CA ARG A 91 14.11 -21.18 5.55
C ARG A 91 15.07 -20.43 4.63
N TYR A 92 16.39 -20.59 4.79
CA TYR A 92 17.41 -19.89 3.99
C TYR A 92 18.12 -20.82 2.99
N ALA A 93 17.56 -22.00 2.72
CA ALA A 93 18.13 -22.92 1.74
C ALA A 93 18.36 -22.27 0.37
N GLY A 94 19.58 -22.42 -0.17
CA GLY A 94 19.98 -21.85 -1.46
C GLY A 94 20.43 -20.38 -1.42
N LEU A 95 20.56 -19.79 -0.22
CA LEU A 95 21.04 -18.42 -0.01
C LEU A 95 22.45 -18.35 0.60
N GLU A 96 23.17 -19.47 0.65
CA GLU A 96 24.51 -19.59 1.25
C GLU A 96 25.48 -18.57 0.66
N SER A 97 25.44 -18.40 -0.67
CA SER A 97 26.28 -17.45 -1.40
C SER A 97 26.00 -15.99 -1.05
N LEU A 98 24.84 -15.68 -0.49
CA LEU A 98 24.43 -14.32 -0.13
C LEU A 98 24.80 -13.96 1.32
N ARG A 99 25.39 -14.88 2.11
CA ARG A 99 25.61 -14.67 3.56
C ARG A 99 26.42 -13.43 3.90
N ASN A 100 27.41 -13.11 3.05
CA ASN A 100 28.34 -12.00 3.22
C ASN A 100 28.06 -10.82 2.29
N LEU A 101 26.89 -10.83 1.63
CA LEU A 101 26.47 -9.78 0.71
C LEU A 101 26.25 -8.46 1.47
N LYS A 102 26.82 -7.36 0.96
CA LYS A 102 26.44 -6.04 1.47
C LYS A 102 25.11 -5.62 0.85
N LEU A 103 24.27 -4.97 1.64
CA LEU A 103 22.95 -4.53 1.19
C LEU A 103 23.06 -3.65 -0.07
N GLU A 104 24.06 -2.77 -0.14
CA GLU A 104 24.27 -1.84 -1.24
C GLU A 104 24.66 -2.54 -2.56
N GLU A 105 25.36 -3.68 -2.46
CA GLU A 105 25.82 -4.46 -3.61
C GLU A 105 24.65 -5.23 -4.28
N SER A 106 23.53 -5.39 -3.57
CA SER A 106 22.41 -6.24 -3.99
C SER A 106 21.21 -5.49 -4.60
N TYR A 107 21.24 -4.16 -4.68
CA TYR A 107 20.10 -3.36 -5.13
C TYR A 107 19.63 -3.68 -6.56
N PHE A 108 20.54 -4.12 -7.42
CA PHE A 108 20.26 -4.46 -8.81
C PHE A 108 20.65 -5.90 -9.18
N ASP A 109 21.03 -6.69 -8.18
CA ASP A 109 21.33 -8.10 -8.38
C ASP A 109 20.02 -8.86 -8.58
N ARG A 110 19.74 -9.17 -9.86
CA ARG A 110 18.51 -9.86 -10.27
C ARG A 110 18.49 -11.31 -9.82
N ASP A 111 19.66 -11.95 -9.70
CA ASP A 111 19.75 -13.34 -9.30
C ASP A 111 19.53 -13.46 -7.79
N ALA A 112 20.13 -12.56 -7.01
CA ALA A 112 19.83 -12.43 -5.58
C ALA A 112 18.34 -12.08 -5.34
N GLU A 113 17.78 -11.11 -6.07
CA GLU A 113 16.36 -10.78 -5.98
C GLU A 113 15.49 -12.01 -6.24
N LYS A 114 15.75 -12.75 -7.32
CA LYS A 114 14.98 -13.95 -7.68
C LYS A 114 15.08 -15.03 -6.60
N ALA A 115 16.28 -15.30 -6.09
CA ALA A 115 16.50 -16.28 -5.04
C ALA A 115 15.77 -15.91 -3.74
N LEU A 116 15.88 -14.64 -3.30
CA LEU A 116 15.21 -14.14 -2.11
C LEU A 116 13.68 -14.15 -2.25
N MET A 117 13.15 -13.79 -3.42
CA MET A 117 11.72 -13.84 -3.70
C MET A 117 11.19 -15.28 -3.65
N ALA A 118 11.97 -16.25 -4.15
CA ALA A 118 11.60 -17.67 -4.08
C ALA A 118 11.62 -18.17 -2.62
N ALA A 119 12.72 -17.93 -1.89
CA ALA A 119 12.89 -18.36 -0.50
C ALA A 119 11.83 -17.75 0.44
N SER A 120 11.48 -16.48 0.24
CA SER A 120 10.50 -15.76 1.08
C SER A 120 9.04 -15.97 0.67
N ASN A 121 8.74 -16.72 -0.38
CA ASN A 121 7.40 -16.75 -0.99
C ASN A 121 6.29 -17.28 -0.06
N SER A 122 6.58 -18.31 0.75
CA SER A 122 5.62 -18.85 1.73
C SER A 122 5.27 -17.81 2.78
N LEU A 123 6.27 -17.13 3.32
CA LEU A 123 6.12 -16.05 4.29
C LEU A 123 5.44 -14.82 3.70
N PHE A 124 5.74 -14.46 2.45
CA PHE A 124 5.03 -13.40 1.73
C PHE A 124 3.55 -13.73 1.58
N THR A 125 3.23 -14.96 1.19
CA THR A 125 1.86 -15.45 1.03
C THR A 125 1.08 -15.38 2.35
N LEU A 126 1.73 -15.70 3.47
CA LEU A 126 1.13 -15.66 4.79
C LEU A 126 0.99 -14.23 5.33
N LYS A 127 2.07 -13.43 5.30
CA LYS A 127 2.19 -12.18 6.07
C LYS A 127 1.92 -10.91 5.26
N THR A 128 1.92 -10.98 3.93
CA THR A 128 1.82 -9.77 3.08
C THR A 128 0.73 -9.86 2.02
N LYS A 129 0.58 -10.99 1.33
CA LYS A 129 -0.43 -11.19 0.28
C LYS A 129 -1.86 -10.80 0.73
N PRO A 130 -2.30 -11.06 1.98
CA PRO A 130 -3.63 -10.65 2.42
C PRO A 130 -3.85 -9.12 2.40
N SER A 131 -2.79 -8.32 2.44
CA SER A 131 -2.87 -6.85 2.31
C SER A 131 -3.04 -6.34 0.87
N LEU A 132 -3.04 -7.21 -0.15
CA LEU A 132 -2.93 -6.77 -1.54
C LEU A 132 -4.25 -6.66 -2.32
N LEU A 133 -5.41 -6.92 -1.69
CA LEU A 133 -6.71 -6.90 -2.37
C LEU A 133 -6.96 -5.55 -3.09
N LEU A 134 -6.93 -4.44 -2.35
CA LEU A 134 -7.19 -3.12 -2.92
C LEU A 134 -6.11 -2.69 -3.92
N ALA A 135 -4.84 -2.98 -3.65
CA ALA A 135 -3.75 -2.67 -4.58
C ALA A 135 -3.92 -3.41 -5.92
N ASN A 136 -4.34 -4.68 -5.88
CA ASN A 136 -4.59 -5.49 -7.07
C ASN A 136 -5.83 -5.02 -7.85
N GLN A 137 -6.89 -4.63 -7.15
CA GLN A 137 -8.17 -4.32 -7.77
C GLN A 137 -8.33 -2.85 -8.17
N VAL A 138 -7.62 -1.92 -7.52
CA VAL A 138 -7.74 -0.45 -7.73
C VAL A 138 -6.47 0.14 -8.34
N GLY A 139 -5.29 -0.45 -8.10
CA GLY A 139 -4.01 0.10 -8.52
C GLY A 139 -3.43 1.11 -7.54
N ASN A 140 -2.49 1.93 -8.01
CA ASN A 140 -1.77 2.88 -7.14
C ASN A 140 -2.65 4.04 -6.71
N MET A 141 -2.98 4.09 -5.42
CA MET A 141 -3.73 5.20 -4.83
C MET A 141 -2.85 6.31 -4.25
N TYR A 142 -1.52 6.25 -4.40
CA TYR A 142 -0.55 7.17 -3.79
C TYR A 142 -0.60 7.15 -2.25
N THR A 143 -0.88 8.28 -1.60
CA THR A 143 -0.85 8.44 -0.14
C THR A 143 -1.75 7.43 0.61
N PRO A 144 -3.00 7.15 0.20
CA PRO A 144 -3.83 6.11 0.82
C PRO A 144 -3.37 4.68 0.55
N SER A 145 -2.40 4.42 -0.33
CA SER A 145 -2.06 3.04 -0.76
C SER A 145 -1.66 2.12 0.41
N VAL A 146 -0.84 2.60 1.35
CA VAL A 146 -0.47 1.82 2.55
C VAL A 146 -1.67 1.53 3.46
N TYR A 147 -2.61 2.48 3.57
CA TYR A 147 -3.82 2.32 4.38
C TYR A 147 -4.87 1.45 3.69
N GLY A 148 -4.93 1.46 2.35
CA GLY A 148 -5.68 0.48 1.57
C GLY A 148 -5.12 -0.94 1.76
N GLY A 149 -3.80 -1.07 1.91
CA GLY A 149 -3.18 -2.33 2.30
C GLY A 149 -3.61 -2.79 3.70
N LEU A 150 -3.66 -1.87 4.66
CA LEU A 150 -4.16 -2.15 6.01
C LEU A 150 -5.63 -2.57 6.00
N ALA A 151 -6.48 -1.85 5.27
CA ALA A 151 -7.90 -2.19 5.13
C ALA A 151 -8.08 -3.59 4.49
N SER A 152 -7.27 -3.92 3.48
CA SER A 152 -7.29 -5.24 2.84
C SER A 152 -6.90 -6.35 3.83
N TYR A 153 -5.86 -6.13 4.65
CA TYR A 153 -5.45 -7.08 5.67
C TYR A 153 -6.52 -7.29 6.75
N LEU A 154 -7.14 -6.22 7.23
CA LEU A 154 -8.23 -6.29 8.22
C LEU A 154 -9.47 -7.02 7.69
N LEU A 155 -9.69 -7.06 6.38
CA LEU A 155 -10.77 -7.79 5.74
C LEU A 155 -10.41 -9.24 5.39
N SER A 156 -9.16 -9.64 5.56
CA SER A 156 -8.66 -10.93 5.06
C SER A 156 -8.91 -12.11 5.99
N ALA A 157 -9.30 -11.86 7.23
CA ALA A 157 -9.53 -12.86 8.26
C ALA A 157 -10.66 -12.42 9.20
N SER A 158 -11.19 -13.36 9.99
CA SER A 158 -12.21 -13.08 11.00
C SER A 158 -11.64 -12.21 12.14
N PRO A 159 -12.49 -11.47 12.86
CA PRO A 159 -12.04 -10.68 14.00
C PRO A 159 -11.25 -11.49 15.04
N SER A 160 -11.67 -12.73 15.32
CA SER A 160 -11.00 -13.65 16.24
C SER A 160 -9.62 -14.10 15.78
N GLU A 161 -9.36 -14.10 14.48
CA GLU A 161 -8.04 -14.42 13.93
C GLU A 161 -7.12 -13.20 13.94
N LEU A 162 -7.66 -11.98 14.03
CA LEU A 162 -6.88 -10.74 13.97
C LEU A 162 -6.47 -10.20 15.35
N VAL A 163 -7.18 -10.59 16.41
CA VAL A 163 -6.93 -10.04 17.76
C VAL A 163 -5.49 -10.27 18.20
N GLY A 164 -4.87 -9.22 18.74
CA GLY A 164 -3.49 -9.26 19.20
C GLY A 164 -2.42 -9.17 18.10
N HIS A 165 -2.78 -9.29 16.81
CA HIS A 165 -1.83 -9.23 15.71
C HIS A 165 -1.04 -7.92 15.68
N ARG A 166 0.26 -8.02 15.42
CA ARG A 166 1.13 -6.91 15.12
C ARG A 166 1.34 -6.77 13.62
N ILE A 167 1.00 -5.60 13.10
CA ILE A 167 1.13 -5.27 11.68
C ILE A 167 2.22 -4.22 11.55
N VAL A 168 3.28 -4.54 10.82
CA VAL A 168 4.33 -3.60 10.43
C VAL A 168 3.91 -2.91 9.13
N LEU A 169 4.01 -1.58 9.08
CA LEU A 169 3.66 -0.76 7.93
C LEU A 169 4.90 -0.02 7.44
N PHE A 170 5.08 0.04 6.14
CA PHE A 170 6.07 0.90 5.49
C PHE A 170 5.39 1.88 4.53
N SER A 171 5.54 3.16 4.85
CA SER A 171 5.08 4.26 4.02
C SER A 171 6.25 4.86 3.24
N TYR A 172 6.02 5.13 1.95
CA TYR A 172 7.01 5.72 1.06
C TYR A 172 6.41 6.86 0.23
N GLY A 173 7.11 7.99 0.24
CA GLY A 173 6.89 9.11 -0.67
C GLY A 173 8.20 9.47 -1.35
N SER A 174 8.18 9.65 -2.66
CA SER A 174 9.39 10.02 -3.40
C SER A 174 9.81 11.47 -3.16
N GLY A 175 11.11 11.74 -3.18
CA GLY A 175 11.68 13.07 -2.91
C GLY A 175 12.70 13.21 -1.76
N LEU A 176 12.91 12.33 -0.78
CA LEU A 176 12.18 11.15 -0.33
C LEU A 176 11.81 11.32 1.16
N ALA A 177 10.68 10.77 1.56
CA ALA A 177 10.24 10.68 2.95
C ALA A 177 9.59 9.32 3.18
N SER A 178 10.06 8.61 4.20
CA SER A 178 9.61 7.26 4.52
C SER A 178 9.60 7.01 6.01
N ALA A 179 8.72 6.08 6.41
CA ALA A 179 8.63 5.61 7.79
C ALA A 179 8.23 4.14 7.81
N MET A 180 8.88 3.37 8.67
CA MET A 180 8.41 2.08 9.12
C MET A 180 7.89 2.20 10.56
N PHE A 181 6.70 1.68 10.80
CA PHE A 181 6.04 1.70 12.11
C PHE A 181 5.19 0.45 12.26
N SER A 182 4.67 0.18 13.46
CA SER A 182 3.72 -0.91 13.65
C SER A 182 2.51 -0.49 14.45
N ILE A 183 1.43 -1.21 14.22
CA ILE A 183 0.20 -1.16 15.02
C ILE A 183 -0.03 -2.54 15.62
N LYS A 184 -0.69 -2.59 16.77
CA LYS A 184 -1.11 -3.84 17.40
C LYS A 184 -2.63 -3.82 17.51
N ILE A 185 -3.28 -4.84 16.95
CA ILE A 185 -4.70 -5.05 17.12
C ILE A 185 -4.95 -5.42 18.58
N THR A 186 -5.97 -4.82 19.17
CA THR A 186 -6.36 -5.12 20.56
C THR A 186 -6.63 -6.62 20.74
N LYS A 187 -6.39 -7.15 21.94
CA LYS A 187 -6.79 -8.52 22.30
C LYS A 187 -8.28 -8.61 22.66
N ASP A 188 -8.90 -7.47 22.95
CA ASP A 188 -10.32 -7.37 23.28
C ASP A 188 -11.16 -7.29 22.01
N LEU A 189 -12.03 -8.29 21.81
CA LEU A 189 -13.02 -8.32 20.73
C LEU A 189 -14.23 -7.42 21.05
N GLY A 190 -13.94 -6.19 21.41
CA GLY A 190 -14.91 -5.21 21.86
C GLY A 190 -15.63 -4.48 20.72
N PRO A 191 -16.63 -3.65 21.06
CA PRO A 191 -17.48 -2.96 20.09
C PRO A 191 -16.71 -2.01 19.15
N LYS A 192 -15.55 -1.50 19.58
CA LYS A 192 -14.71 -0.61 18.75
C LYS A 192 -14.08 -1.34 17.56
N LEU A 193 -13.54 -2.54 17.80
CA LEU A 193 -12.94 -3.35 16.73
C LEU A 193 -14.02 -3.85 15.78
N ASN A 194 -15.13 -4.36 16.32
CA ASN A 194 -16.25 -4.83 15.50
C ASN A 194 -16.81 -3.70 14.62
N LYS A 195 -17.03 -2.51 15.18
CA LYS A 195 -17.49 -1.35 14.42
C LYS A 195 -16.50 -0.93 13.32
N LEU A 196 -15.20 -1.01 13.58
CA LEU A 196 -14.18 -0.75 12.55
C LEU A 196 -14.30 -1.75 11.41
N LEU A 197 -14.39 -3.04 11.70
CA LEU A 197 -14.48 -4.10 10.70
C LEU A 197 -15.81 -4.04 9.92
N GLU A 198 -16.93 -3.75 10.60
CA GLU A 198 -18.22 -3.49 9.96
C GLU A 198 -18.15 -2.32 8.97
N ASN A 199 -17.50 -1.21 9.34
CA ASN A 199 -17.34 -0.06 8.43
C ASN A 199 -16.50 -0.39 7.19
N LEU A 200 -15.60 -1.37 7.27
CA LEU A 200 -14.78 -1.82 6.15
C LEU A 200 -15.49 -2.87 5.28
N SER A 201 -16.51 -3.55 5.80
CA SER A 201 -17.18 -4.68 5.13
C SER A 201 -17.74 -4.34 3.74
N ASN A 202 -18.15 -3.09 3.53
CA ASN A 202 -18.67 -2.61 2.25
C ASN A 202 -17.63 -2.55 1.13
N ILE A 203 -16.33 -2.63 1.44
CA ILE A 203 -15.26 -2.53 0.43
C ILE A 203 -15.43 -3.62 -0.64
N SER A 204 -15.69 -4.87 -0.26
CA SER A 204 -15.86 -5.97 -1.22
C SER A 204 -17.06 -5.76 -2.13
N LYS A 205 -18.20 -5.32 -1.58
CA LYS A 205 -19.40 -4.98 -2.37
C LYS A 205 -19.13 -3.81 -3.33
N ASN A 206 -18.47 -2.76 -2.84
CA ASN A 206 -18.14 -1.59 -3.65
C ASN A 206 -17.19 -1.94 -4.80
N LEU A 207 -16.22 -2.84 -4.59
CA LEU A 207 -15.32 -3.30 -5.65
C LEU A 207 -16.07 -4.07 -6.75
N GLN A 208 -17.05 -4.90 -6.37
CA GLN A 208 -17.89 -5.68 -7.29
C GLN A 208 -18.86 -4.80 -8.09
N ASN A 209 -19.38 -3.73 -7.47
CA ASN A 209 -20.32 -2.81 -8.08
C ASN A 209 -19.67 -1.75 -8.99
N ARG A 210 -18.37 -1.85 -9.26
CA ARG A 210 -17.70 -0.96 -10.23
C ARG A 210 -18.10 -1.32 -11.65
N VAL A 211 -18.19 -0.30 -12.49
CA VAL A 211 -18.43 -0.47 -13.93
C VAL A 211 -17.10 -0.64 -14.64
N LYS A 212 -16.98 -1.71 -15.43
CA LYS A 212 -15.83 -1.93 -16.31
C LYS A 212 -16.02 -1.11 -17.58
N VAL A 213 -15.03 -0.28 -17.91
CA VAL A 213 -14.96 0.47 -19.16
C VAL A 213 -13.95 -0.17 -20.13
N SER A 214 -14.10 0.10 -21.43
CA SER A 214 -13.13 -0.38 -22.42
C SER A 214 -11.80 0.40 -22.32
N PRO A 215 -10.68 -0.16 -22.78
CA PRO A 215 -9.41 0.57 -22.84
C PRO A 215 -9.51 1.87 -23.66
N GLU A 216 -10.28 1.89 -24.74
CA GLU A 216 -10.46 3.06 -25.61
C GLU A 216 -11.24 4.17 -24.90
N GLU A 217 -12.26 3.82 -24.11
CA GLU A 217 -13.00 4.78 -23.30
C GLU A 217 -12.15 5.34 -22.14
N PHE A 218 -11.35 4.48 -21.52
CA PHE A 218 -10.37 4.91 -20.52
C PHE A 218 -9.35 5.90 -21.12
N ASP A 219 -8.81 5.61 -22.30
CA ASP A 219 -7.83 6.49 -22.97
C ASP A 219 -8.44 7.87 -23.30
N LYS A 220 -9.68 7.89 -23.83
CA LYS A 220 -10.44 9.14 -24.04
C LYS A 220 -10.60 9.93 -22.75
N THR A 221 -10.90 9.25 -21.63
CA THR A 221 -11.04 9.89 -20.31
C THR A 221 -9.70 10.45 -19.81
N MET A 222 -8.59 9.74 -20.02
CA MET A 222 -7.26 10.22 -19.66
C MET A 222 -6.85 11.43 -20.50
N LYS A 223 -7.14 11.43 -21.80
CA LYS A 223 -6.91 12.57 -22.69
C LYS A 223 -7.73 13.79 -22.26
N LEU A 224 -9.03 13.62 -21.97
CA LEU A 224 -9.87 14.70 -21.45
C LEU A 224 -9.31 15.28 -20.15
N ARG A 225 -8.82 14.42 -19.24
CA ARG A 225 -8.19 14.84 -17.98
C ARG A 225 -6.93 15.68 -18.23
N GLU A 226 -6.12 15.32 -19.23
CA GLU A 226 -4.93 16.09 -19.61
C GLU A 226 -5.33 17.48 -20.16
N GLU A 227 -6.25 17.51 -21.12
CA GLU A 227 -6.73 18.74 -21.77
C GLU A 227 -7.40 19.72 -20.80
N THR A 228 -8.02 19.21 -19.73
CA THR A 228 -8.77 20.01 -18.76
C THR A 228 -8.00 20.35 -17.50
N HIS A 229 -6.77 19.85 -17.34
CA HIS A 229 -6.03 19.88 -16.06
C HIS A 229 -5.91 21.29 -15.44
N ASN A 230 -5.62 22.29 -16.27
CA ASN A 230 -5.43 23.69 -15.87
C ASN A 230 -6.48 24.64 -16.49
N ARG A 231 -7.61 24.10 -16.97
CA ARG A 231 -8.60 24.90 -17.69
C ARG A 231 -9.49 25.67 -16.72
N ALA A 232 -9.63 26.98 -16.97
CA ALA A 232 -10.59 27.87 -16.32
C ALA A 232 -11.03 28.95 -17.32
N PRO A 233 -12.34 29.22 -17.49
CA PRO A 233 -13.47 28.50 -16.89
C PRO A 233 -13.69 27.10 -17.52
N TYR A 234 -14.32 26.19 -16.76
CA TYR A 234 -14.64 24.83 -17.21
C TYR A 234 -15.84 24.23 -16.46
N THR A 235 -16.75 23.61 -17.21
CA THR A 235 -17.83 22.76 -16.68
C THR A 235 -17.51 21.31 -17.02
N PRO A 236 -17.36 20.41 -16.03
CA PRO A 236 -17.13 18.98 -16.27
C PRO A 236 -18.22 18.35 -17.15
N VAL A 237 -17.80 17.53 -18.11
CA VAL A 237 -18.69 16.87 -19.09
C VAL A 237 -18.89 15.38 -18.82
N GLY A 238 -18.21 14.82 -17.82
CA GLY A 238 -18.35 13.42 -17.44
C GLY A 238 -19.72 13.15 -16.82
N SER A 239 -20.29 11.97 -17.09
CA SER A 239 -21.55 11.56 -16.49
C SER A 239 -21.43 11.42 -14.97
N THR A 240 -22.46 11.82 -14.26
CA THR A 240 -22.63 11.54 -12.82
C THR A 240 -23.32 10.20 -12.57
N GLU A 241 -23.82 9.55 -13.63
CA GLU A 241 -24.38 8.20 -13.55
C GLU A 241 -23.31 7.20 -13.12
N GLY A 242 -23.67 6.27 -12.25
CA GLY A 242 -22.74 5.26 -11.72
C GLY A 242 -21.81 5.76 -10.61
N LEU A 243 -21.81 7.06 -10.26
CA LEU A 243 -21.19 7.53 -9.03
C LEU A 243 -21.92 6.93 -7.82
N PHE A 244 -21.16 6.45 -6.82
CA PHE A 244 -21.76 5.87 -5.62
C PHE A 244 -22.61 6.91 -4.86
N PRO A 245 -23.69 6.50 -4.18
CA PRO A 245 -24.48 7.41 -3.34
C PRO A 245 -23.63 8.19 -2.34
N GLY A 246 -23.88 9.49 -2.23
CA GLY A 246 -23.11 10.38 -1.35
C GLY A 246 -21.73 10.78 -1.88
N THR A 247 -21.36 10.43 -3.12
CA THR A 247 -20.11 10.87 -3.76
C THR A 247 -20.18 12.37 -4.05
N TRP A 248 -19.15 13.11 -3.64
CA TRP A 248 -18.95 14.49 -4.05
C TRP A 248 -18.33 14.54 -5.45
N PHE A 249 -18.82 15.42 -6.30
CA PHE A 249 -18.31 15.61 -7.66
C PHE A 249 -18.20 17.10 -8.01
N LEU A 250 -17.28 17.42 -8.93
CA LEU A 250 -17.02 18.78 -9.40
C LEU A 250 -18.10 19.19 -10.40
N THR A 251 -18.70 20.37 -10.22
CA THR A 251 -19.71 20.92 -11.14
C THR A 251 -19.21 22.11 -11.95
N GLU A 252 -18.24 22.87 -11.42
CA GLU A 252 -17.75 24.07 -12.08
C GLU A 252 -16.33 24.43 -11.61
N VAL A 253 -15.52 24.94 -12.53
CA VAL A 253 -14.32 25.74 -12.27
C VAL A 253 -14.53 27.09 -12.93
N ASP A 254 -14.61 28.16 -12.15
CA ASP A 254 -14.86 29.49 -12.71
C ASP A 254 -13.58 30.16 -13.24
N SER A 255 -13.70 31.37 -13.79
CA SER A 255 -12.57 32.14 -14.33
C SER A 255 -11.50 32.52 -13.30
N MET A 256 -11.81 32.44 -12.00
CA MET A 256 -10.88 32.67 -10.88
C MET A 256 -10.34 31.35 -10.30
N HIS A 257 -10.57 30.23 -10.98
CA HIS A 257 -10.18 28.88 -10.55
C HIS A 257 -10.88 28.41 -9.26
N ARG A 258 -11.98 29.04 -8.85
CA ARG A 258 -12.78 28.57 -7.72
C ARG A 258 -13.59 27.35 -8.17
N ARG A 259 -13.64 26.33 -7.32
CA ARG A 259 -14.26 25.03 -7.63
C ARG A 259 -15.59 24.90 -6.91
N LYS A 260 -16.65 24.58 -7.65
CA LYS A 260 -17.97 24.26 -7.10
C LYS A 260 -18.19 22.75 -7.13
N TYR A 261 -18.80 22.24 -6.07
CA TYR A 261 -19.07 20.81 -5.91
C TYR A 261 -20.55 20.59 -5.62
N ASP A 262 -21.04 19.43 -6.04
CA ASP A 262 -22.34 18.90 -5.65
C ASP A 262 -22.16 17.45 -5.20
N ARG A 263 -23.23 16.82 -4.72
CA ARG A 263 -23.18 15.50 -4.12
C ARG A 263 -24.31 14.62 -4.65
N VAL A 264 -23.97 13.41 -5.05
CA VAL A 264 -24.96 12.39 -5.38
C VAL A 264 -25.85 12.18 -4.14
N PRO A 265 -27.19 12.20 -4.28
CA PRO A 265 -28.08 11.96 -3.16
C PRO A 265 -27.71 10.69 -2.39
N LEU A 266 -27.86 10.72 -1.07
CA LEU A 266 -27.80 9.51 -0.26
C LEU A 266 -29.06 8.69 -0.54
N VAL A 267 -28.93 7.37 -0.65
CA VAL A 267 -30.10 6.48 -0.65
C VAL A 267 -30.71 6.54 0.75
N GLN A 268 -31.94 7.04 0.88
CA GLN A 268 -32.70 6.96 2.13
C GLN A 268 -33.22 5.53 2.32
N ILE A 269 -32.83 4.88 3.41
CA ILE A 269 -33.47 3.63 3.85
C ILE A 269 -34.57 4.02 4.85
N PRO A 270 -35.82 3.55 4.68
CA PRO A 270 -36.85 3.74 5.69
C PRO A 270 -36.43 2.98 6.97
N ASN A 271 -36.36 3.70 8.08
CA ASN A 271 -35.99 3.25 9.43
C ASN A 271 -34.49 3.31 9.80
N GLY A 272 -34.03 4.54 10.05
CA GLY A 272 -33.33 4.84 11.31
C GLY A 272 -31.99 4.16 11.56
N ASN A 273 -31.05 4.27 10.61
CA ASN A 273 -29.62 4.51 10.84
C ASN A 273 -28.96 4.68 9.47
N LEU A 274 -28.23 5.78 9.25
CA LEU A 274 -27.48 6.03 8.01
C LEU A 274 -26.36 5.00 7.89
N GLN A 275 -26.62 3.86 7.25
CA GLN A 275 -25.59 2.95 6.73
C GLN A 275 -25.50 3.11 5.21
N GLN A 276 -24.27 3.16 4.71
CA GLN A 276 -24.00 2.99 3.29
C GLN A 276 -24.36 1.55 2.91
N THR A 277 -25.50 1.34 2.25
CA THR A 277 -25.68 0.15 1.42
C THR A 277 -26.11 0.60 0.03
N GLY A 278 -25.33 0.18 -0.96
CA GLY A 278 -25.72 0.26 -2.36
C GLY A 278 -26.88 -0.69 -2.63
N ASP A 279 -27.75 -0.27 -3.53
CA ASP A 279 -28.28 -1.05 -4.64
C ASP A 279 -28.77 0.01 -5.66
N VAL A 280 -28.18 0.02 -6.85
CA VAL A 280 -28.72 0.73 -8.00
C VAL A 280 -29.28 -0.36 -8.90
N LYS A 281 -30.60 -0.33 -9.11
CA LYS A 281 -31.28 -1.15 -10.11
C LYS A 281 -30.87 -0.72 -11.51
#